data_AF-A0A661IGG8-F1
#
_entry.id   AF-A0A661IGG8-F1
#
_cell.length_a   1.000
_cell.length_b   1.000
_cell.length_c   1.000
_cell.angle_alpha   90.00
_cell.angle_beta   90.00
_cell.angle_gamma   90.00
#
_symmetry.space_group_name_H-M   'P 1'
#
loop_
_entity.id
_entity.type
_entity.pdbx_description
1 polymer ?
#
loop_
_entity_poly.entity_id
_entity_poly.type
_entity_poly.pdbx_seq_one_letter_code
_entity_poly.pdbx_strand_id
1 'polypeptide(L)'
;GSAHLSILKENAPEYSAWKFGSAVTYMLDYTTSIPNHPKWSVYKTALYQAIQAVETGAMTPDKALEWITDKLTRELGDELIVKG
;
A
#
# COMPACT_ATOMS: atom_id res chain seq x y z
N GLY A 1 3.98 12.99 20.11
CA GLY A 1 3.06 13.07 18.96
C GLY A 1 3.18 11.77 18.18
N SER A 2 2.08 11.28 17.60
CA SER A 2 2.11 10.10 16.73
C SER A 2 2.64 10.45 15.34
N ALA A 3 3.28 9.49 14.67
CA ALA A 3 3.68 9.58 13.27
C ALA A 3 2.69 8.86 12.32
N HIS A 4 1.53 8.42 12.83
CA HIS A 4 0.47 7.86 11.98
C HIS A 4 -0.14 8.94 11.09
N LEU A 5 -0.52 8.55 9.87
CA LEU A 5 -1.31 9.39 8.98
C LEU A 5 -2.74 9.50 9.51
N SER A 6 -3.35 10.68 9.38
CA SER A 6 -4.77 10.92 9.68
C SER A 6 -5.64 9.93 8.91
N ILE A 7 -6.79 9.51 9.46
CA ILE A 7 -7.75 8.65 8.72
C ILE A 7 -8.68 9.51 7.87
N LEU A 8 -9.02 10.72 8.36
CA LEU A 8 -9.90 11.68 7.70
C LEU A 8 -9.08 12.85 7.13
N LYS A 9 -9.62 13.49 6.10
CA LYS A 9 -9.03 14.71 5.51
C LYS A 9 -9.13 15.92 6.42
N GLU A 10 -10.08 15.91 7.34
CA GLU A 10 -10.25 16.94 8.35
C GLU A 10 -10.05 16.31 9.73
N ASN A 11 -9.15 16.91 10.51
CA ASN A 11 -8.89 16.49 11.88
C ASN A 11 -9.91 17.13 12.82
N ALA A 12 -10.30 16.40 13.86
CA ALA A 12 -11.17 16.95 14.90
C ALA A 12 -10.51 18.17 15.59
N PRO A 13 -11.29 19.13 16.13
CA PRO A 13 -10.76 20.38 16.68
C PRO A 13 -9.67 20.20 17.74
N GLU A 14 -9.73 19.11 18.51
CA GLU A 14 -8.76 18.75 19.55
C GLU A 14 -7.35 18.50 18.99
N TYR A 15 -7.24 18.22 17.68
CA TYR A 15 -5.98 17.99 16.97
C TYR A 15 -5.49 19.21 16.18
N SER A 16 -6.12 20.38 16.33
CA SER A 16 -5.74 21.62 15.64
C SER A 16 -4.27 22.03 15.88
N ALA A 17 -3.69 21.68 17.03
CA ALA A 17 -2.29 21.95 17.35
C ALA A 17 -1.30 20.88 16.84
N TRP A 18 -1.78 19.77 16.24
CA TRP A 18 -0.93 18.68 15.76
C TRP A 18 -0.27 19.03 14.43
N LYS A 19 0.81 19.81 14.50
CA LYS A 19 1.56 20.31 13.34
C LYS A 19 1.96 19.23 12.33
N PHE A 20 2.48 18.09 12.82
CA PHE A 20 2.89 17.00 11.94
C PHE A 20 1.70 16.40 11.19
N GLY A 21 0.62 16.03 11.89
CA GLY A 21 -0.56 15.44 11.27
C GLY A 21 -1.15 16.36 10.21
N SER A 22 -1.35 17.64 10.55
CA SER A 22 -1.84 18.64 9.59
C SER A 22 -0.93 18.78 8.36
N ALA A 23 0.40 18.65 8.55
CA ALA A 23 1.35 18.74 7.45
C ALA A 23 1.35 17.51 6.52
N VAL A 24 0.93 16.34 6.99
CA VAL A 24 0.93 15.10 6.19
C VAL A 24 -0.47 14.66 5.75
N THR A 25 -1.56 15.23 6.27
CA THR A 25 -2.95 14.85 5.92
C THR A 25 -3.21 14.90 4.41
N TYR A 26 -2.57 15.80 3.66
CA TYR A 26 -2.69 15.85 2.20
C TYR A 26 -2.28 14.54 1.50
N MET A 27 -1.45 13.71 2.13
CA MET A 27 -1.03 12.41 1.58
C MET A 27 -2.22 11.45 1.42
N LEU A 28 -3.35 11.70 2.09
CA LEU A 28 -4.61 10.97 1.88
C LEU A 28 -5.16 11.10 0.46
N ASP A 29 -4.75 12.11 -0.31
CA ASP A 29 -5.12 12.22 -1.72
C ASP A 29 -4.38 11.21 -2.61
N TYR A 30 -3.29 10.61 -2.12
CA TYR A 30 -2.41 9.72 -2.86
C TYR A 30 -2.37 8.30 -2.30
N THR A 31 -3.21 7.99 -1.32
CA THR A 31 -3.24 6.66 -0.72
C THR A 31 -4.66 6.18 -0.46
N THR A 32 -4.78 4.90 -0.13
CA THR A 32 -6.03 4.27 0.27
C THR A 32 -5.83 3.54 1.59
N SER A 33 -6.93 3.16 2.25
CA SER A 33 -6.84 2.34 3.45
C SER A 33 -6.31 0.94 3.10
N ILE A 34 -5.50 0.39 3.99
CA ILE A 34 -5.01 -0.99 3.88
C ILE A 34 -6.21 -1.95 3.80
N PRO A 35 -6.22 -2.92 2.86
CA PRO A 35 -7.30 -3.89 2.76
C PRO A 35 -7.52 -4.66 4.07
N ASN A 36 -8.77 -4.67 4.54
CA ASN A 36 -9.18 -5.50 5.68
C ASN A 36 -9.45 -6.93 5.21
N HIS A 37 -8.37 -7.68 4.94
CA HIS A 37 -8.46 -9.04 4.40
C HIS A 37 -7.48 -9.99 5.12
N PRO A 38 -7.89 -11.22 5.50
CA PRO A 38 -7.00 -12.18 6.19
C PRO A 38 -5.71 -12.48 5.41
N LYS A 39 -5.81 -12.51 4.07
CA LYS A 39 -4.67 -12.74 3.18
C LYS A 39 -3.92 -11.46 2.79
N TRP A 40 -4.16 -10.32 3.44
CA TRP A 40 -3.42 -9.08 3.17
C TRP A 40 -1.90 -9.26 3.24
N SER A 41 -1.41 -10.07 4.18
CA SER A 41 0.03 -10.35 4.30
C SER A 41 0.61 -11.02 3.06
N VAL A 42 -0.17 -11.84 2.34
CA VAL A 42 0.27 -12.50 1.10
C VAL A 42 0.51 -11.45 0.01
N TYR A 43 -0.48 -10.57 -0.20
CA TYR A 43 -0.37 -9.46 -1.14
C TYR A 43 0.83 -8.57 -0.83
N LYS A 44 0.92 -8.10 0.42
CA LYS A 44 1.98 -7.19 0.88
C LYS A 44 3.36 -7.79 0.66
N THR A 45 3.57 -9.06 1.03
CA THR A 45 4.87 -9.73 0.87
C THR A 45 5.28 -9.81 -0.61
N ALA A 46 4.36 -10.21 -1.50
CA ALA A 46 4.65 -10.29 -2.92
C ALA A 46 5.00 -8.90 -3.50
N LEU A 47 4.28 -7.85 -3.10
CA LEU A 47 4.54 -6.48 -3.55
C LEU A 47 5.95 -6.01 -3.18
N TYR A 48 6.35 -6.16 -1.92
CA TYR A 48 7.70 -5.75 -1.49
C TYR A 48 8.81 -6.59 -2.12
N GLN A 49 8.57 -7.89 -2.35
CA GLN A 49 9.53 -8.74 -3.08
C GLN A 49 9.72 -8.27 -4.52
N ALA A 50 8.64 -7.90 -5.21
CA ALA A 50 8.72 -7.37 -6.58
C ALA A 50 9.49 -6.04 -6.61
N ILE A 51 9.20 -5.12 -5.68
CA ILE A 51 9.94 -3.84 -5.55
C ILE A 51 11.43 -4.10 -5.32
N GLN A 52 11.76 -4.95 -4.35
CA GLN A 52 13.16 -5.28 -4.04
C GLN A 52 13.89 -5.89 -5.25
N ALA A 53 13.22 -6.76 -6.01
CA ALA A 53 13.81 -7.37 -7.21
C ALA A 53 14.12 -6.32 -8.29
N VAL A 54 13.28 -5.30 -8.44
CA VAL A 54 13.53 -4.17 -9.34
C VAL A 54 14.68 -3.30 -8.83
N GLU A 55 14.66 -2.92 -7.55
CA GLU A 55 15.68 -2.05 -6.94
C GLU A 55 17.09 -2.65 -6.98
N THR A 56 17.18 -3.98 -6.86
CA THR A 56 18.45 -4.72 -6.91
C THR A 56 18.89 -5.09 -8.34
N GLY A 57 18.07 -4.81 -9.35
CA GLY A 57 18.34 -5.17 -10.74
C GLY A 57 18.14 -6.65 -11.06
N ALA A 58 17.59 -7.45 -10.14
CA ALA A 58 17.28 -8.86 -10.36
C ALA A 58 16.13 -9.06 -11.37
N MET A 59 15.22 -8.09 -11.46
CA MET A 59 14.13 -8.05 -12.45
C MET A 59 13.98 -6.64 -13.05
N THR A 60 13.47 -6.56 -14.28
CA THR A 60 12.93 -5.31 -14.81
C THR A 60 11.54 -5.05 -14.22
N PRO A 61 11.04 -3.79 -14.24
CA PRO A 61 9.67 -3.50 -13.79
C PRO A 61 8.60 -4.37 -14.45
N ASP A 62 8.69 -4.58 -15.77
CA ASP A 62 7.72 -5.41 -16.50
C ASP A 62 7.75 -6.87 -16.04
N LYS A 63 8.95 -7.45 -15.85
CA LYS A 63 9.09 -8.82 -15.34
C LYS A 63 8.59 -8.97 -13.91
N ALA A 64 8.81 -7.95 -13.08
CA ALA A 64 8.32 -7.94 -11.71
C ALA A 64 6.78 -7.86 -11.66
N LEU A 65 6.15 -7.11 -12.59
CA LEU A 65 4.71 -7.03 -12.74
C LEU A 65 4.09 -8.36 -13.19
N GLU A 66 4.69 -9.02 -14.17
CA GLU A 66 4.28 -10.38 -14.59
C GLU A 66 4.39 -11.36 -13.40
N TRP A 67 5.53 -11.36 -12.72
CA TRP A 67 5.79 -12.25 -11.61
C TRP A 67 4.80 -12.06 -10.44
N ILE A 68 4.54 -10.82 -10.04
CA ILE A 68 3.62 -10.55 -8.93
C ILE A 68 2.18 -10.93 -9.32
N THR A 69 1.78 -10.67 -10.57
CA THR A 69 0.46 -11.04 -11.09
C THR A 69 0.27 -12.56 -11.06
N ASP A 70 1.25 -13.31 -11.56
CA ASP A 70 1.23 -14.77 -11.55
C ASP A 70 1.23 -15.34 -10.13
N LYS A 71 2.02 -14.77 -9.23
CA LYS A 71 2.11 -15.21 -7.83
C LYS A 71 0.78 -14.97 -7.10
N LEU A 72 0.24 -13.76 -7.19
CA LEU A 72 -1.00 -13.40 -6.50
C LEU A 72 -2.20 -14.14 -7.07
N THR A 73 -2.25 -14.34 -8.40
CA THR A 73 -3.31 -15.16 -9.02
C THR A 73 -3.30 -16.58 -8.48
N ARG A 74 -2.11 -17.19 -8.29
CA ARG A 74 -2.00 -18.54 -7.72
C ARG A 74 -2.34 -18.62 -6.24
N GLU A 75 -1.99 -17.61 -5.44
CA GLU A 75 -2.14 -17.65 -3.98
C GLU A 75 -3.50 -17.11 -3.49
N LEU A 76 -4.10 -16.18 -4.23
CA LEU A 76 -5.35 -15.52 -3.87
C LEU A 76 -6.53 -15.94 -4.76
N GLY A 77 -6.28 -16.41 -5.98
CA GLY A 77 -7.34 -16.86 -6.90
C GLY A 77 -8.41 -15.80 -7.10
N ASP A 78 -9.67 -16.20 -6.93
CA ASP A 78 -10.85 -15.33 -7.08
C ASP A 78 -10.91 -14.18 -6.06
N GLU A 79 -10.12 -14.24 -4.98
CA GLU A 79 -10.02 -13.15 -3.98
C GLU A 79 -9.13 -11.99 -4.49
N LEU A 80 -8.38 -12.17 -5.58
CA LEU A 80 -7.62 -11.11 -6.23
C LEU A 80 -8.49 -10.33 -7.22
N ILE A 81 -8.65 -9.04 -6.97
CA ILE A 81 -9.34 -8.13 -7.90
C ILE A 81 -8.29 -7.32 -8.66
N VAL A 82 -8.14 -7.59 -9.96
CA VAL A 82 -7.33 -6.78 -10.88
C VAL A 82 -8.24 -5.83 -11.63
N LYS A 83 -7.97 -4.52 -11.53
CA LYS A 83 -8.67 -3.48 -12.30
C LYS A 83 -7.69 -2.88 -13.30
N GLY A 84 -8.07 -2.86 -14.58
CA GLY A 84 -7.35 -2.19 -15.66
C GLY A 84 -7.77 -0.74 -15.82
#